data_AF-A0A0N7FUJ5-F1
#
_entry.id   AF-A0A0N7FUJ5-F1
#
_cell.length_a   1.000
_cell.length_b   1.000
_cell.length_c   1.000
_cell.angle_alpha   90.00
_cell.angle_beta   90.00
_cell.angle_gamma   90.00
#
_symmetry.space_group_name_H-M   'P 1'
#
loop_
_entity.id
_entity.type
_entity.pdbx_description
1 polymer ?
#
loop_
_entity_poly.entity_id
_entity_poly.type
_entity_poly.pdbx_seq_one_letter_code
_entity_poly.pdbx_strand_id
1 'polypeptide(L)' 'MSRFTDDFKLIPVDEYMPATARELLRHLGVLDGARVDQMAAVERFVVQRRADLRPSLVSSLRRSGFAEALGHVA' A
#
# COMPACT_ATOMS: atom_id res chain seq x y z
N MET A 1 -11.78 -34.44 14.90
CA MET A 1 -11.62 -33.78 13.59
C MET A 1 -11.74 -32.28 13.80
N SER A 2 -10.65 -31.54 13.62
CA SER A 2 -10.53 -30.12 13.96
C SER A 2 -11.24 -29.23 12.94
N ARG A 3 -12.24 -28.45 13.37
CA ARG A 3 -13.02 -27.51 12.53
C ARG A 3 -12.27 -26.21 12.16
N PHE A 4 -10.95 -26.19 12.29
CA PHE A 4 -10.15 -24.96 12.22
C PHE A 4 -9.15 -24.89 11.05
N THR A 5 -9.20 -25.80 10.09
CA THR A 5 -8.13 -25.93 9.09
C THR A 5 -8.38 -25.28 7.72
N ASP A 6 -9.58 -24.78 7.41
CA ASP A 6 -9.95 -24.56 6.00
C ASP A 6 -10.03 -23.12 5.46
N ASP A 7 -9.88 -22.05 6.25
CA ASP A 7 -10.20 -20.71 5.72
C ASP A 7 -9.07 -19.67 5.73
N PHE A 8 -7.80 -20.08 5.80
CA PHE A 8 -6.69 -19.18 5.42
C PHE A 8 -6.51 -19.18 3.91
N LYS A 9 -7.53 -18.70 3.17
CA LYS A 9 -7.35 -18.34 1.76
C LYS A 9 -6.36 -17.18 1.71
N LEU A 10 -5.11 -17.50 1.41
CA LEU A 10 -4.07 -16.50 1.16
C LEU A 10 -4.56 -15.64 -0.01
N ILE A 11 -4.72 -14.35 0.23
CA ILE A 11 -5.03 -13.39 -0.82
C ILE A 11 -3.86 -13.43 -1.81
N PRO A 12 -4.10 -13.66 -3.11
CA PRO A 12 -3.06 -13.59 -4.12
C PRO A 12 -2.29 -12.27 -4.00
N VAL A 13 -0.96 -12.31 -4.17
CA VAL A 13 -0.10 -11.13 -3.93
C VAL A 13 -0.47 -9.95 -4.86
N ASP A 14 -0.98 -10.25 -6.04
CA ASP A 14 -1.51 -9.31 -7.03
C ASP A 14 -2.84 -8.65 -6.63
N GLU A 15 -3.61 -9.31 -5.76
CA GLU A 15 -4.84 -8.81 -5.15
C GLU A 15 -4.60 -8.13 -3.78
N TYR A 16 -3.39 -8.24 -3.23
CA TYR A 16 -3.04 -7.62 -1.96
C TYR A 16 -3.02 -6.10 -2.08
N MET A 17 -3.76 -5.43 -1.19
CA MET A 17 -3.78 -3.97 -1.08
C MET A 17 -3.30 -3.55 0.33
N PRO A 18 -2.14 -2.87 0.46
CA PRO A 18 -1.59 -2.48 1.75
C PRO A 18 -2.54 -1.58 2.55
N ALA A 19 -2.63 -1.77 3.87
CA ALA A 19 -3.47 -0.94 4.72
C ALA A 19 -2.75 0.31 5.23
N THR A 20 -1.41 0.31 5.22
CA THR A 20 -0.57 1.38 5.77
C THR A 20 0.56 1.76 4.82
N ALA A 21 1.09 2.97 4.99
CA ALA A 21 2.25 3.46 4.23
C ALA A 21 3.48 2.56 4.44
N ARG A 22 3.73 2.10 5.67
CA ARG A 22 4.87 1.21 5.98
C ARG A 22 4.76 -0.14 5.27
N GLU A 23 3.57 -0.74 5.25
CA GLU A 23 3.33 -1.98 4.51
C GLU A 23 3.46 -1.77 3.00
N LEU A 24 2.97 -0.63 2.48
CA LEU A 24 3.15 -0.29 1.09
C LEU A 24 4.64 -0.21 0.72
N LEU A 25 5.45 0.52 1.49
CA LEU A 25 6.89 0.62 1.21
C LEU A 25 7.59 -0.75 1.27
N ARG A 26 7.17 -1.62 2.20
CA ARG A 26 7.68 -3.00 2.26
C ARG A 26 7.27 -3.81 1.04
N HIS A 27 6.00 -3.72 0.64
CA HIS A 27 5.46 -4.40 -0.54
C HIS A 27 6.16 -3.95 -1.83
N LEU A 28 6.50 -2.66 -1.92
CA LEU A 28 7.24 -2.06 -3.02
C LEU A 28 8.76 -2.29 -2.95
N GLY A 29 9.27 -2.93 -1.89
CA GLY A 29 10.70 -3.19 -1.71
C GLY A 29 11.57 -1.95 -1.43
N VAL A 30 10.97 -0.84 -0.99
CA VAL A 30 11.65 0.45 -0.77
C VAL A 30 11.60 0.93 0.69
N LEU A 31 11.20 0.07 1.63
CA LEU A 31 11.06 0.43 3.05
C LEU A 31 12.32 1.07 3.65
N ASP A 32 13.50 0.55 3.31
CA ASP A 32 14.78 1.04 3.79
C ASP A 32 15.51 1.93 2.76
N GLY A 33 14.84 2.27 1.66
CA GLY A 33 15.37 3.13 0.58
C GLY A 33 15.36 4.62 0.93
N ALA A 34 16.00 5.43 0.08
CA ALA A 34 16.02 6.88 0.25
C ALA A 34 14.60 7.46 0.13
N ARG A 35 14.36 8.60 0.79
CA ARG A 35 13.03 9.22 0.82
C ARG A 35 12.50 9.55 -0.58
N VAL A 36 13.39 9.96 -1.49
CA VAL A 36 13.05 10.26 -2.89
C VAL A 36 12.56 9.00 -3.62
N ASP A 37 13.21 7.87 -3.43
CA ASP A 37 12.83 6.59 -4.06
C ASP A 37 11.51 6.07 -3.50
N GLN A 38 11.31 6.23 -2.18
CA GLN A 38 10.05 5.92 -1.53
C GLN A 38 8.89 6.74 -2.09
N MET A 39 9.07 8.06 -2.23
CA MET A 39 8.03 8.95 -2.77
C MET A 39 7.69 8.55 -4.22
N ALA A 40 8.70 8.38 -5.08
CA ALA A 40 8.50 7.99 -6.47
C ALA A 40 7.80 6.61 -6.59
N ALA A 41 8.10 5.66 -5.70
CA ALA A 41 7.43 4.36 -5.67
C ALA A 41 5.96 4.48 -5.23
N VAL A 42 5.68 5.27 -4.18
CA VAL A 42 4.32 5.53 -3.70
C VAL A 42 3.48 6.25 -4.75
N GLU A 43 4.03 7.27 -5.42
CA GLU A 43 3.35 7.98 -6.51
C GLU A 43 2.95 7.03 -7.63
N ARG A 44 3.89 6.21 -8.13
CA ARG A 44 3.60 5.21 -9.17
C ARG A 44 2.50 4.25 -8.74
N PHE A 45 2.55 3.76 -7.51
CA PHE A 45 1.53 2.87 -6.98
C PHE A 45 0.15 3.54 -6.93
N VAL A 46 0.08 4.76 -6.39
CA VAL A 46 -1.16 5.56 -6.27
C VAL A 46 -1.78 5.83 -7.64
N VAL A 47 -0.96 6.15 -8.65
CA VAL A 47 -1.42 6.36 -10.02
C VAL A 47 -1.95 5.06 -10.63
N GLN A 48 -1.24 3.94 -10.48
CA GLN A 48 -1.63 2.65 -11.04
C GLN A 48 -2.89 2.05 -10.41
N ARG A 49 -3.10 2.30 -9.11
CA ARG A 49 -4.19 1.70 -8.32
C ARG A 49 -5.24 2.73 -7.88
N ARG A 50 -5.33 3.89 -8.55
CA ARG A 50 -6.19 5.03 -8.14
C ARG A 50 -7.61 4.63 -7.79
N ALA A 51 -8.22 3.74 -8.58
CA ALA A 51 -9.60 3.29 -8.38
C ALA A 51 -9.81 2.41 -7.12
N ASP A 52 -8.74 1.77 -6.63
CA ASP A 52 -8.79 0.75 -5.58
C ASP A 52 -8.15 1.21 -4.26
N LEU A 53 -7.78 2.49 -4.16
CA LEU A 53 -7.12 3.01 -2.97
C LEU A 53 -8.04 2.98 -1.75
N ARG A 54 -7.67 2.16 -0.77
CA ARG A 54 -8.40 2.03 0.48
C ARG A 54 -8.29 3.30 1.33
N PRO A 55 -9.37 3.74 2.01
CA PRO A 55 -9.33 4.89 2.90
C PRO A 55 -8.27 4.80 4.01
N SER A 56 -7.98 3.59 4.50
CA SER A 56 -6.94 3.34 5.51
C SER A 56 -5.54 3.69 4.99
N LEU A 57 -5.22 3.28 3.77
CA LEU A 57 -3.96 3.59 3.11
C LEU A 57 -3.84 5.10 2.85
N VAL A 58 -4.89 5.73 2.32
CA VAL A 58 -4.94 7.18 2.09
C VAL A 58 -4.68 7.95 3.40
N SER A 59 -5.37 7.57 4.47
CA SER A 59 -5.19 8.16 5.80
C SER A 59 -3.76 7.97 6.31
N SER A 60 -3.18 6.79 6.12
CA SER A 60 -1.80 6.50 6.51
C SER A 60 -0.79 7.30 5.69
N LEU A 61 -0.96 7.43 4.37
CA LEU A 61 -0.06 8.20 3.49
C LEU A 61 -0.03 9.67 3.89
N ARG A 62 -1.18 10.26 4.22
CA ARG A 62 -1.25 11.63 4.75
C ARG A 62 -0.45 11.81 6.05
N ARG A 63 -0.60 10.89 7.00
CA ARG A 63 0.12 10.95 8.30
C ARG A 63 1.61 10.65 8.19
N SER A 64 2.02 9.87 7.19
CA SER A 64 3.42 9.43 6.99
C SER A 64 4.22 10.34 6.03
N GLY A 65 3.71 11.55 5.74
CA GLY A 65 4.41 12.54 4.91
C GLY A 65 4.43 12.22 3.42
N PHE A 66 3.52 11.37 2.94
CA PHE A 66 3.34 11.02 1.52
C PHE A 66 2.05 11.65 0.95
N ALA A 67 1.58 12.74 1.55
CA ALA A 67 0.35 13.41 1.12
C ALA A 67 0.44 13.92 -0.33
N GLU A 68 1.63 14.35 -0.76
CA GLU A 68 1.89 14.86 -2.11
C GLU A 68 1.58 13.82 -3.20
N ALA A 69 1.89 12.54 -2.95
CA ALA A 69 1.56 11.45 -3.86
C ALA A 69 0.05 11.31 -4.13
N LEU A 70 -0.80 11.74 -3.19
CA LEU A 70 -2.26 11.74 -3.35
C LEU A 70 -2.78 12.92 -4.18
N GLY A 71 -1.98 13.97 -4.39
CA GLY A 71 -2.36 15.15 -5.19
C GLY A 71 -2.65 14.84 -6.66
N HIS A 72 -2.14 13.70 -7.16
CA HIS A 72 -2.45 13.18 -8.50
C HIS A 72 -3.81 12.44 -8.58
N VAL A 73 -4.52 12.30 -7.46
CA VAL A 73 -5.85 11.66 -7.36
C VAL A 73 -6.99 12.69 -7.42
N ALA A 74 -6.68 13.97 -7.66
CA ALA A 74 -7.67 15.00 -7.99
C ALA A 74 -8.24 14.84 -9.40
#